data_AF-A0A2S1SH12-F1
#
_entry.id   AF-A0A2S1SH12-F1
#
_cell.length_a   1.000
_cell.length_b   1.000
_cell.length_c   1.000
_cell.angle_alpha   90.00
_cell.angle_beta   90.00
_cell.angle_gamma   90.00
#
_symmetry.space_group_name_H-M   'P 1'
#
loop_
_entity.id
_entity.type
_entity.pdbx_description
1 polymer ?
#
loop_
_entity_poly.entity_id
_entity_poly.type
_entity_poly.pdbx_seq_one_letter_code
_entity_poly.pdbx_strand_id
1 'polypeptide(L)'
;MKNISLLLLLIIPSFLISQELTLQQANHLATLPIKCLQQEYPNKLGQMLIDSTEIQSPKQLHPAFYGCFDWHSSVHGHWSLVYLLKKFPALDKREEIIRKLQINLSKENIQKELAYLSKNHEKSFERTYGWNWVLKLQLELDTFNAPFAKEMAANLKPLSDLIVERYIEFLPKLLYPIRMGMHPNTGFGLTFAWDYAVHTNNEVFKKSIRENAIRLFQNDTGCPFNWEPSGTDFLSPCLEEMAIMQRVMPEKDFLAWLHKFAPQLFNKKFDWEPAKVSDRTDGHLVHLDGLNFSRAWNLYHLIRQYPKQFSHLKALADKHFQFSLPSVVDGNYEGEHWLATFALHAFEEKENGF
;
A
#
# COMPACT_ATOMS: atom_id res chain seq x y z
N MET A 1 59.54 -35.74 0.15
CA MET A 1 58.59 -35.36 1.21
C MET A 1 58.29 -33.88 1.11
N LYS A 2 57.01 -33.53 0.95
CA LYS A 2 56.29 -32.27 1.30
C LYS A 2 55.35 -31.84 0.17
N ASN A 3 54.17 -32.48 0.13
CA ASN A 3 52.98 -31.89 -0.46
C ASN A 3 52.42 -30.87 0.55
N ILE A 4 52.35 -29.61 0.16
CA ILE A 4 51.63 -28.57 0.90
C ILE A 4 50.20 -28.57 0.36
N SER A 5 49.28 -29.16 1.10
CA SER A 5 47.84 -29.00 0.84
C SER A 5 47.40 -27.66 1.42
N LEU A 6 47.07 -26.71 0.54
CA LEU A 6 46.32 -25.51 0.92
C LEU A 6 44.84 -25.92 1.12
N LEU A 7 44.38 -25.95 2.36
CA LEU A 7 42.95 -26.02 2.67
C LEU A 7 42.36 -24.61 2.51
N LEU A 8 41.57 -24.40 1.46
CA LEU A 8 40.72 -23.22 1.33
C LEU A 8 39.45 -23.45 2.18
N LEU A 9 39.40 -22.82 3.36
CA LEU A 9 38.17 -22.66 4.11
C LEU A 9 37.29 -21.64 3.40
N LEU A 10 36.25 -22.12 2.73
CA LEU A 10 35.11 -21.32 2.30
C LEU A 10 34.18 -21.12 3.52
N ILE A 11 34.27 -19.95 4.14
CA ILE A 11 33.20 -19.43 5.01
C ILE A 11 32.75 -18.10 4.44
N ILE A 12 31.56 -18.07 3.84
CA ILE A 12 30.62 -16.95 4.02
C ILE A 12 29.21 -17.57 4.06
N PRO A 13 28.42 -17.35 5.13
CA PRO A 13 27.05 -17.80 5.18
C PRO A 13 26.23 -16.94 4.22
N SER A 14 25.72 -17.56 3.16
CA SER A 14 24.56 -17.02 2.46
C SER A 14 23.40 -17.09 3.43
N PHE A 15 23.15 -16.03 4.20
CA PHE A 15 21.79 -15.78 4.69
C PHE A 15 20.96 -15.53 3.43
N LEU A 16 20.47 -16.62 2.83
CA LEU A 16 19.30 -16.56 1.97
C LEU A 16 18.21 -15.99 2.88
N ILE A 17 18.02 -14.67 2.83
CA ILE A 17 16.82 -14.06 3.39
C ILE A 17 15.67 -14.81 2.74
N SER A 18 14.89 -15.52 3.56
CA SER A 18 13.72 -16.25 3.10
C SER A 18 12.92 -15.33 2.18
N GLN A 19 12.61 -15.80 0.96
CA GLN A 19 11.82 -15.04 0.00
C GLN A 19 10.33 -14.95 0.40
N GLU A 20 9.95 -15.69 1.44
CA GLU A 20 8.61 -15.72 2.04
C GLU A 20 8.62 -15.02 3.39
N LEU A 21 7.49 -14.40 3.75
CA LEU A 21 7.31 -13.77 5.05
C LEU A 21 7.22 -14.83 6.15
N THR A 22 8.25 -14.92 6.98
CA THR A 22 8.29 -15.86 8.12
C THR A 22 7.50 -15.35 9.33
N LEU A 23 7.11 -16.25 10.25
CA LEU A 23 6.48 -15.85 11.52
C LEU A 23 7.37 -14.90 12.35
N GLN A 24 8.69 -15.11 12.34
CA GLN A 24 9.63 -14.23 13.05
C GLN A 24 9.61 -12.81 12.48
N GLN A 25 9.65 -12.66 11.15
CA GLN A 25 9.51 -11.37 10.49
C GLN A 25 8.13 -10.76 10.73
N ALA A 26 7.06 -11.56 10.67
CA ALA A 26 5.70 -11.15 10.98
C ALA A 26 5.57 -10.58 12.40
N ASN A 27 6.15 -11.26 13.40
CA ASN A 27 6.17 -10.79 14.80
C ASN A 27 6.93 -9.47 14.93
N HIS A 28 8.08 -9.33 14.26
CA HIS A 28 8.84 -8.08 14.25
C HIS A 28 8.03 -6.93 13.62
N LEU A 29 7.51 -7.13 12.40
CA LEU A 29 6.73 -6.15 11.67
C LEU A 29 5.46 -5.75 12.42
N ALA A 30 4.80 -6.67 13.14
CA ALA A 30 3.65 -6.35 13.98
C ALA A 30 4.00 -5.38 15.12
N THR A 31 5.23 -5.38 15.63
CA THR A 31 5.62 -4.47 16.72
C THR A 31 5.52 -3.00 16.34
N LEU A 32 5.68 -2.68 15.05
CA LEU A 32 5.74 -1.31 14.54
C LEU A 32 4.38 -0.59 14.67
N PRO A 33 3.28 -1.07 14.06
CA PRO A 33 1.97 -0.46 14.26
C PRO A 33 1.43 -0.63 15.68
N ILE A 34 1.83 -1.68 16.44
CA ILE A 34 1.42 -1.82 17.86
C ILE A 34 1.92 -0.66 18.72
N LYS A 35 3.14 -0.17 18.45
CA LYS A 35 3.73 0.99 19.16
C LYS A 35 2.89 2.25 18.93
N CYS A 36 2.48 2.52 17.69
CA CYS A 36 1.76 3.75 17.37
C CYS A 36 0.23 3.67 17.55
N LEU A 37 -0.45 2.53 17.41
CA LEU A 37 -1.94 2.49 17.32
C LEU A 37 -2.75 3.29 18.37
N GLN A 38 -2.17 3.55 19.55
CA GLN A 38 -2.77 4.30 20.65
C GLN A 38 -1.97 5.56 21.08
N GLN A 39 -0.92 5.93 20.35
CA GLN A 39 -0.03 7.06 20.63
C GLN A 39 -0.56 8.35 19.98
N GLU A 40 -0.92 9.36 20.76
CA GLU A 40 -1.54 10.56 20.17
C GLU A 40 -0.56 11.54 19.52
N TYR A 41 0.70 11.59 19.97
CA TYR A 41 1.68 12.57 19.49
C TYR A 41 3.07 11.95 19.26
N PRO A 42 3.89 12.50 18.33
CA PRO A 42 3.54 13.57 17.39
C PRO A 42 2.51 13.12 16.34
N ASN A 43 1.67 14.05 15.86
CA ASN A 43 0.66 13.78 14.85
C ASN A 43 0.48 14.97 13.89
N LYS A 44 0.34 14.68 12.59
CA LYS A 44 0.15 15.60 11.48
C LYS A 44 -1.28 15.47 10.96
N LEU A 45 -2.15 16.35 11.44
CA LEU A 45 -3.60 16.28 11.16
C LEU A 45 -3.98 16.61 9.71
N GLY A 46 -3.24 17.49 9.03
CA GLY A 46 -3.55 17.85 7.63
C GLY A 46 -4.94 18.49 7.41
N GLN A 47 -5.54 19.05 8.46
CA GLN A 47 -6.91 19.58 8.46
C GLN A 47 -7.04 20.97 7.83
N MET A 48 -8.20 21.25 7.24
CA MET A 48 -8.66 22.61 6.98
C MET A 48 -9.47 23.09 8.19
N LEU A 49 -9.23 24.31 8.65
CA LEU A 49 -10.00 24.91 9.75
C LEU A 49 -10.92 25.98 9.17
N ILE A 50 -12.23 25.86 9.41
CA ILE A 50 -13.16 26.94 9.04
C ILE A 50 -13.09 28.10 10.03
N ASP A 51 -12.89 27.79 11.31
CA ASP A 51 -12.73 28.75 12.39
C ASP A 51 -12.04 28.11 13.60
N SER A 52 -11.86 28.90 14.67
CA SER A 52 -11.15 28.47 15.89
C SER A 52 -11.84 27.36 16.69
N THR A 53 -13.13 27.10 16.47
CA THR A 53 -13.88 26.06 17.19
C THR A 53 -13.52 24.64 16.74
N GLU A 54 -12.83 24.51 15.60
CA GLU A 54 -12.42 23.22 15.05
C GLU A 54 -11.02 22.77 15.51
N ILE A 55 -10.32 23.61 16.29
CA ILE A 55 -9.04 23.25 16.88
C ILE A 55 -9.27 22.24 18.02
N GLN A 56 -8.93 20.98 17.78
CA GLN A 56 -9.06 19.89 18.74
C GLN A 56 -7.84 18.95 18.67
N SER A 57 -7.74 18.03 19.63
CA SER A 57 -6.66 17.05 19.66
C SER A 57 -6.83 15.97 18.59
N PRO A 58 -5.75 15.27 18.14
CA PRO A 58 -5.87 14.20 17.16
C PRO A 58 -6.85 13.11 17.56
N LYS A 59 -6.84 12.69 18.83
CA LYS A 59 -7.77 11.68 19.32
C LYS A 59 -9.22 12.16 19.37
N GLN A 60 -9.46 13.46 19.52
CA GLN A 60 -10.81 14.03 19.48
C GLN A 60 -11.36 14.08 18.05
N LEU A 61 -10.53 14.50 17.10
CA LEU A 61 -10.88 14.63 15.69
C LEU A 61 -11.03 13.27 14.99
N HIS A 62 -10.06 12.38 15.22
CA HIS A 62 -9.92 11.11 14.51
C HIS A 62 -9.72 9.93 15.47
N PRO A 63 -10.70 9.62 16.34
CA PRO A 63 -10.55 8.63 17.41
C PRO A 63 -10.32 7.20 16.91
N ALA A 64 -10.66 6.89 15.65
CA ALA A 64 -10.32 5.58 15.08
C ALA A 64 -8.86 5.55 14.60
N PHE A 65 -8.36 6.66 14.06
CA PHE A 65 -7.11 6.70 13.29
C PHE A 65 -6.09 7.76 13.80
N TYR A 66 -6.02 8.00 15.10
CA TYR A 66 -5.14 9.01 15.70
C TYR A 66 -3.71 8.54 16.01
N GLY A 67 -3.47 7.23 16.09
CA GLY A 67 -2.31 6.67 16.79
C GLY A 67 -0.94 6.87 16.10
N CYS A 68 -0.92 7.00 14.80
CA CYS A 68 0.34 7.09 14.06
C CYS A 68 0.60 8.52 13.60
N PHE A 69 1.70 8.75 12.88
CA PHE A 69 2.13 10.10 12.53
C PHE A 69 1.05 10.91 11.80
N ASP A 70 0.21 10.27 10.98
CA ASP A 70 -0.98 10.87 10.39
C ASP A 70 -2.10 9.82 10.21
N TRP A 71 -3.26 10.31 9.76
CA TRP A 71 -4.49 9.52 9.67
C TRP A 71 -4.33 8.28 8.79
N HIS A 72 -3.83 8.43 7.56
CA HIS A 72 -3.66 7.29 6.65
C HIS A 72 -2.59 6.33 7.13
N SER A 73 -1.49 6.81 7.74
CA SER A 73 -0.51 5.92 8.36
C SER A 73 -1.14 5.04 9.43
N SER A 74 -2.08 5.60 10.21
CA SER A 74 -2.86 4.81 11.16
C SER A 74 -3.72 3.76 10.43
N VAL A 75 -4.45 4.12 9.38
CA VAL A 75 -5.25 3.17 8.58
C VAL A 75 -4.40 2.02 8.04
N HIS A 76 -3.21 2.29 7.52
CA HIS A 76 -2.31 1.26 6.99
C HIS A 76 -1.77 0.35 8.10
N GLY A 77 -1.47 0.91 9.27
CA GLY A 77 -1.08 0.16 10.45
C GLY A 77 -2.18 -0.79 10.91
N HIS A 78 -3.44 -0.35 10.86
CA HIS A 78 -4.60 -1.22 11.12
C HIS A 78 -4.67 -2.36 10.10
N TRP A 79 -4.57 -2.06 8.81
CA TRP A 79 -4.59 -3.10 7.77
C TRP A 79 -3.46 -4.10 7.97
N SER A 80 -2.24 -3.63 8.20
CA SER A 80 -1.06 -4.48 8.43
C SER A 80 -1.29 -5.46 9.57
N LEU A 81 -1.89 -5.01 10.68
CA LEU A 81 -2.20 -5.86 11.82
C LEU A 81 -3.29 -6.89 11.50
N VAL A 82 -4.35 -6.51 10.79
CA VAL A 82 -5.41 -7.45 10.38
C VAL A 82 -4.84 -8.51 9.42
N TYR A 83 -4.05 -8.10 8.43
CA TYR A 83 -3.36 -8.99 7.49
C TYR A 83 -2.47 -10.00 8.23
N LEU A 84 -1.64 -9.53 9.16
CA LEU A 84 -0.75 -10.40 9.95
C LEU A 84 -1.54 -11.35 10.86
N LEU A 85 -2.61 -10.89 11.51
CA LEU A 85 -3.48 -11.72 12.35
C LEU A 85 -4.17 -12.85 11.57
N LYS A 86 -4.55 -12.58 10.32
CA LYS A 86 -5.20 -13.53 9.42
C LYS A 86 -4.19 -14.54 8.88
N LYS A 87 -3.02 -14.09 8.46
CA LYS A 87 -1.98 -14.92 7.86
C LYS A 87 -1.21 -15.77 8.88
N PHE A 88 -1.01 -15.25 10.09
CA PHE A 88 -0.26 -15.93 11.16
C PHE A 88 -1.15 -16.12 12.40
N PRO A 89 -1.88 -17.25 12.51
CA PRO A 89 -2.68 -17.54 13.70
C PRO A 89 -1.88 -17.53 15.01
N ALA A 90 -0.58 -17.89 14.93
CA ALA A 90 0.36 -17.91 16.05
C ALA A 90 1.15 -16.59 16.22
N LEU A 91 0.66 -15.47 15.67
CA LEU A 91 1.30 -14.16 15.83
C LEU A 91 1.42 -13.77 17.32
N ASP A 92 2.59 -13.28 17.71
CA ASP A 92 2.81 -12.76 19.05
C ASP A 92 1.87 -11.58 19.34
N LYS A 93 1.48 -11.42 20.61
CA LYS A 93 0.58 -10.33 21.06
C LYS A 93 -0.78 -10.29 20.36
N ARG A 94 -1.22 -11.38 19.72
CA ARG A 94 -2.53 -11.52 19.05
C ARG A 94 -3.68 -10.84 19.80
N GLU A 95 -3.88 -11.19 21.07
CA GLU A 95 -4.99 -10.65 21.88
C GLU A 95 -4.83 -9.16 22.22
N GLU A 96 -3.58 -8.65 22.33
CA GLU A 96 -3.34 -7.22 22.49
C GLU A 96 -3.72 -6.47 21.21
N ILE A 97 -3.31 -6.99 20.05
CA ILE A 97 -3.60 -6.42 18.73
C ILE A 97 -5.12 -6.35 18.53
N ILE A 98 -5.82 -7.46 18.72
CA ILE A 98 -7.28 -7.54 18.55
C ILE A 98 -7.97 -6.50 19.44
N ARG A 99 -7.60 -6.41 20.72
CA ARG A 99 -8.19 -5.45 21.66
C ARG A 99 -7.97 -4.00 21.21
N LYS A 100 -6.76 -3.64 20.77
CA LYS A 100 -6.48 -2.28 20.28
C LYS A 100 -7.29 -1.97 19.03
N LEU A 101 -7.35 -2.90 18.06
CA LEU A 101 -8.17 -2.75 16.86
C LEU A 101 -9.66 -2.58 17.20
N GLN A 102 -10.20 -3.35 18.16
CA GLN A 102 -11.59 -3.22 18.60
C GLN A 102 -11.88 -1.88 19.27
N ILE A 103 -10.91 -1.32 20.02
CA ILE A 103 -11.03 0.02 20.58
C ILE A 103 -11.07 1.06 19.46
N ASN A 104 -10.11 1.03 18.53
CA ASN A 104 -10.02 1.98 17.43
C ASN A 104 -11.23 1.89 16.48
N LEU A 105 -11.57 0.69 16.02
CA LEU A 105 -12.66 0.39 15.08
C LEU A 105 -14.00 0.11 15.78
N SER A 106 -14.20 0.71 16.95
CA SER A 106 -15.50 0.70 17.63
C SER A 106 -16.53 1.48 16.82
N LYS A 107 -17.81 1.13 16.99
CA LYS A 107 -18.91 1.84 16.35
C LYS A 107 -18.86 3.34 16.68
N GLU A 108 -18.60 3.70 17.94
CA GLU A 108 -18.58 5.07 18.42
C GLU A 108 -17.45 5.89 17.77
N ASN A 109 -16.27 5.29 17.59
CA ASN A 109 -15.14 5.97 16.98
C ASN A 109 -15.35 6.15 15.47
N ILE A 110 -15.85 5.12 14.77
CA ILE A 110 -16.15 5.24 13.33
C ILE A 110 -17.25 6.29 13.09
N GLN A 111 -18.26 6.40 13.96
CA GLN A 111 -19.27 7.45 13.84
C GLN A 111 -18.68 8.87 13.96
N LYS A 112 -17.62 9.05 14.74
CA LYS A 112 -16.90 10.33 14.82
C LYS A 112 -16.08 10.62 13.57
N GLU A 113 -15.42 9.62 12.98
CA GLU A 113 -14.75 9.77 11.67
C GLU A 113 -15.77 10.17 10.60
N LEU A 114 -16.94 9.52 10.56
CA LEU A 114 -18.02 9.88 9.65
C LEU A 114 -18.48 11.33 9.84
N ALA A 115 -18.67 11.76 11.08
CA ALA A 115 -19.08 13.13 11.39
C ALA A 115 -18.02 14.15 10.93
N TYR A 116 -16.73 13.86 11.15
CA TYR A 116 -15.63 14.71 10.67
C TYR A 116 -15.64 14.78 9.15
N LEU A 117 -15.61 13.63 8.47
CA LEU A 117 -15.53 13.59 7.02
C LEU A 117 -16.77 14.24 6.40
N SER A 118 -17.95 14.09 6.98
CA SER A 118 -19.20 14.65 6.45
C SER A 118 -19.29 16.18 6.51
N LYS A 119 -18.33 16.89 7.12
CA LYS A 119 -18.25 18.35 7.04
C LYS A 119 -18.10 18.81 5.59
N ASN A 120 -18.77 19.89 5.23
CA ASN A 120 -18.80 20.40 3.85
C ASN A 120 -17.40 20.72 3.29
N HIS A 121 -16.48 21.22 4.13
CA HIS A 121 -15.12 21.58 3.73
C HIS A 121 -14.13 20.38 3.75
N GLU A 122 -14.50 19.23 4.33
CA GLU A 122 -13.64 18.03 4.45
C GLU A 122 -13.89 16.99 3.34
N LYS A 123 -14.58 17.39 2.26
CA LYS A 123 -14.82 16.50 1.10
C LYS A 123 -13.55 15.99 0.44
N SER A 124 -12.43 16.70 0.54
CA SER A 124 -11.14 16.31 -0.06
C SER A 124 -10.15 15.70 0.93
N PHE A 125 -10.48 15.61 2.22
CA PHE A 125 -9.61 15.01 3.23
C PHE A 125 -9.20 13.60 2.79
N GLU A 126 -7.89 13.32 2.82
CA GLU A 126 -7.30 12.01 2.49
C GLU A 126 -7.58 11.50 1.06
N ARG A 127 -8.00 12.38 0.16
CA ARG A 127 -8.26 12.05 -1.24
C ARG A 127 -6.96 11.91 -2.03
N THR A 128 -6.72 10.82 -2.77
CA THR A 128 -7.41 9.52 -2.77
C THR A 128 -6.66 8.47 -1.95
N TYR A 129 -5.55 8.84 -1.32
CA TYR A 129 -4.65 7.88 -0.66
C TYR A 129 -5.28 7.18 0.53
N GLY A 130 -5.67 7.94 1.57
CA GLY A 130 -6.31 7.37 2.74
C GLY A 130 -7.66 6.70 2.40
N TRP A 131 -8.39 7.23 1.41
CA TRP A 131 -9.59 6.58 0.89
C TRP A 131 -9.31 5.16 0.39
N ASN A 132 -8.28 5.01 -0.45
CA ASN A 132 -7.87 3.73 -1.01
C ASN A 132 -7.51 2.72 0.10
N TRP A 133 -6.80 3.17 1.12
CA TRP A 133 -6.38 2.32 2.23
C TRP A 133 -7.49 1.93 3.19
N VAL A 134 -8.51 2.78 3.41
CA VAL A 134 -9.70 2.35 4.17
C VAL A 134 -10.42 1.22 3.45
N LEU A 135 -10.54 1.28 2.12
CA LEU A 135 -11.16 0.21 1.34
C LEU A 135 -10.34 -1.09 1.37
N LYS A 136 -9.00 -0.99 1.40
CA LYS A 136 -8.11 -2.15 1.63
C LYS A 136 -8.29 -2.75 3.03
N LEU A 137 -8.39 -1.91 4.07
CA LEU A 137 -8.68 -2.36 5.44
C LEU A 137 -10.05 -3.06 5.54
N GLN A 138 -11.09 -2.47 4.96
CA GLN A 138 -12.43 -3.07 4.92
C GLN A 138 -12.40 -4.43 4.23
N LEU A 139 -11.77 -4.53 3.05
CA LEU A 139 -11.62 -5.79 2.32
C LEU A 139 -10.90 -6.87 3.16
N GLU A 140 -9.85 -6.48 3.88
CA GLU A 140 -9.11 -7.41 4.73
C GLU A 140 -9.97 -7.94 5.88
N LEU A 141 -10.79 -7.08 6.50
CA LEU A 141 -11.73 -7.47 7.55
C LEU A 141 -12.85 -8.37 7.01
N ASP A 142 -13.44 -8.02 5.85
CA ASP A 142 -14.54 -8.76 5.23
C ASP A 142 -14.12 -10.21 4.88
N THR A 143 -12.85 -10.38 4.48
CA THR A 143 -12.29 -11.68 4.09
C THR A 143 -11.64 -12.45 5.26
N PHE A 144 -11.61 -11.87 6.46
CA PHE A 144 -11.12 -12.56 7.65
C PHE A 144 -12.28 -13.22 8.41
N ASN A 145 -12.40 -14.54 8.27
CA ASN A 145 -13.47 -15.30 8.94
C ASN A 145 -13.21 -15.50 10.45
N ALA A 146 -13.25 -14.42 11.23
CA ALA A 146 -13.19 -14.41 12.68
C ALA A 146 -14.30 -13.51 13.27
N PRO A 147 -14.90 -13.84 14.43
CA PRO A 147 -15.99 -13.04 15.01
C PRO A 147 -15.64 -11.57 15.22
N PHE A 148 -14.45 -11.29 15.78
CA PHE A 148 -14.00 -9.91 16.02
C PHE A 148 -13.81 -9.13 14.70
N ALA A 149 -13.34 -9.79 13.63
CA ALA A 149 -13.16 -9.17 12.33
C ALA A 149 -14.50 -8.81 11.68
N LYS A 150 -15.50 -9.69 11.77
CA LYS A 150 -16.87 -9.42 11.29
C LYS A 150 -17.52 -8.23 12.00
N GLU A 151 -17.32 -8.12 13.31
CA GLU A 151 -17.82 -6.99 14.09
C GLU A 151 -17.15 -5.67 13.66
N MET A 152 -15.82 -5.65 13.56
CA MET A 152 -15.08 -4.46 13.11
C MET A 152 -15.39 -4.09 11.65
N ALA A 153 -15.56 -5.09 10.77
CA ALA A 153 -16.01 -4.89 9.39
C ALA A 153 -17.37 -4.18 9.35
N ALA A 154 -18.32 -4.62 10.18
CA ALA A 154 -19.65 -4.00 10.27
C ALA A 154 -19.58 -2.57 10.82
N ASN A 155 -18.69 -2.32 11.79
CA ASN A 155 -18.48 -0.98 12.35
C ASN A 155 -17.84 -0.02 11.33
N LEU A 156 -16.84 -0.48 10.56
CA LEU A 156 -16.13 0.32 9.55
C LEU A 156 -16.97 0.58 8.29
N LYS A 157 -17.90 -0.33 7.96
CA LYS A 157 -18.67 -0.30 6.72
C LYS A 157 -19.28 1.06 6.37
N PRO A 158 -19.93 1.81 7.27
CA PRO A 158 -20.51 3.10 6.91
C PRO A 158 -19.47 4.13 6.42
N LEU A 159 -18.24 4.09 6.97
CA LEU A 159 -17.15 4.95 6.49
C LEU A 159 -16.68 4.52 5.09
N SER A 160 -16.60 3.21 4.85
CA SER A 160 -16.30 2.65 3.52
C SER A 160 -17.38 3.05 2.50
N ASP A 161 -18.65 2.99 2.87
CA ASP A 161 -19.78 3.40 2.01
C ASP A 161 -19.68 4.90 1.65
N LEU A 162 -19.40 5.77 2.62
CA LEU A 162 -19.16 7.21 2.37
C LEU A 162 -17.99 7.45 1.41
N ILE A 163 -16.90 6.69 1.55
CA ILE A 163 -15.73 6.80 0.66
C ILE A 163 -16.10 6.35 -0.77
N VAL A 164 -16.87 5.29 -0.93
CA VAL A 164 -17.37 4.84 -2.24
C VAL A 164 -18.20 5.94 -2.91
N GLU A 165 -19.12 6.57 -2.18
CA GLU A 165 -19.92 7.69 -2.68
C GLU A 165 -19.02 8.86 -3.12
N ARG A 166 -17.99 9.19 -2.34
CA ARG A 166 -17.03 10.25 -2.68
C ARG A 166 -16.27 9.96 -3.96
N TYR A 167 -15.83 8.73 -4.19
CA TYR A 167 -15.22 8.37 -5.46
C TYR A 167 -16.19 8.57 -6.62
N ILE A 168 -17.43 8.11 -6.49
CA ILE A 168 -18.46 8.25 -7.52
C ILE A 168 -18.75 9.74 -7.82
N GLU A 169 -18.77 10.59 -6.79
CA GLU A 169 -18.94 12.05 -6.95
C GLU A 169 -17.71 12.72 -7.58
N PHE A 170 -16.51 12.30 -7.18
CA PHE A 170 -15.25 12.98 -7.52
C PHE A 170 -14.70 12.61 -8.90
N LEU A 171 -14.66 11.32 -9.24
CA LEU A 171 -13.94 10.84 -10.43
C LEU A 171 -14.41 11.48 -11.75
N PRO A 172 -15.72 11.71 -11.99
CA PRO A 172 -16.18 12.42 -13.18
C PRO A 172 -15.68 13.87 -13.26
N LYS A 173 -15.30 14.49 -12.13
CA LYS A 173 -14.79 15.87 -12.06
C LYS A 173 -13.27 15.95 -12.24
N LEU A 174 -12.55 14.84 -12.11
CA LEU A 174 -11.10 14.78 -12.29
C LEU A 174 -10.75 14.74 -13.78
N LEU A 175 -10.46 15.89 -14.37
CA LEU A 175 -10.18 16.00 -15.81
C LEU A 175 -8.79 15.48 -16.20
N TYR A 176 -7.81 15.57 -15.30
CA TYR A 176 -6.43 15.16 -15.53
C TYR A 176 -5.99 14.16 -14.46
N PRO A 177 -5.27 13.09 -14.83
CA PRO A 177 -4.74 12.17 -13.83
C PRO A 177 -3.54 12.79 -13.11
N ILE A 178 -3.39 12.44 -11.84
CA ILE A 178 -2.25 12.82 -11.03
C ILE A 178 -1.26 11.65 -11.04
N ARG A 179 -0.09 11.85 -11.65
CA ARG A 179 0.92 10.79 -11.85
C ARG A 179 2.11 10.86 -10.88
N MET A 180 2.16 11.85 -9.99
CA MET A 180 3.24 11.96 -9.00
C MET A 180 3.39 10.66 -8.20
N GLY A 181 4.61 10.24 -7.86
CA GLY A 181 4.88 9.02 -7.09
C GLY A 181 4.61 9.15 -5.59
N MET A 182 3.57 9.91 -5.23
CA MET A 182 3.21 10.29 -3.86
C MET A 182 1.71 10.08 -3.63
N HIS A 183 1.24 10.43 -2.43
CA HIS A 183 -0.14 10.29 -1.96
C HIS A 183 -1.24 10.54 -3.03
N PRO A 184 -1.24 11.65 -3.80
CA PRO A 184 -2.37 11.92 -4.70
C PRO A 184 -2.36 11.10 -6.00
N ASN A 185 -1.45 10.12 -6.16
CA ASN A 185 -1.36 9.28 -7.36
C ASN A 185 -2.72 8.64 -7.71
N THR A 186 -3.25 8.98 -8.87
CA THR A 186 -4.58 8.52 -9.31
C THR A 186 -4.58 7.03 -9.66
N GLY A 187 -3.48 6.49 -10.18
CA GLY A 187 -3.37 5.07 -10.48
C GLY A 187 -3.51 4.24 -9.21
N PHE A 188 -2.62 4.49 -8.24
CA PHE A 188 -2.66 3.82 -6.93
C PHE A 188 -3.98 4.06 -6.20
N GLY A 189 -4.48 5.30 -6.19
CA GLY A 189 -5.75 5.66 -5.55
C GLY A 189 -6.97 4.92 -6.08
N LEU A 190 -6.86 4.19 -7.20
CA LEU A 190 -7.95 3.40 -7.78
C LEU A 190 -7.74 1.89 -7.65
N THR A 191 -6.57 1.40 -7.25
CA THR A 191 -6.27 -0.05 -7.24
C THR A 191 -7.05 -0.80 -6.16
N PHE A 192 -6.91 -0.42 -4.89
CA PHE A 192 -7.67 -1.07 -3.80
C PHE A 192 -9.16 -0.72 -3.86
N ALA A 193 -9.49 0.48 -4.34
CA ALA A 193 -10.86 0.86 -4.65
C ALA A 193 -11.52 -0.13 -5.63
N TRP A 194 -10.81 -0.52 -6.70
CA TRP A 194 -11.28 -1.52 -7.65
C TRP A 194 -11.42 -2.89 -6.99
N ASP A 195 -10.40 -3.34 -6.26
CA ASP A 195 -10.39 -4.66 -5.61
C ASP A 195 -11.57 -4.79 -4.61
N TYR A 196 -11.86 -3.72 -3.86
CA TYR A 196 -13.03 -3.65 -2.98
C TYR A 196 -14.36 -3.63 -3.75
N ALA A 197 -14.44 -2.90 -4.86
CA ALA A 197 -15.64 -2.86 -5.72
C ALA A 197 -15.97 -4.24 -6.31
N VAL A 198 -14.93 -5.02 -6.68
CA VAL A 198 -15.06 -6.41 -7.12
C VAL A 198 -15.55 -7.30 -5.98
N HIS A 199 -14.90 -7.22 -4.82
CA HIS A 199 -15.27 -8.03 -3.65
C HIS A 199 -16.73 -7.84 -3.22
N THR A 200 -17.19 -6.60 -3.17
CA THR A 200 -18.57 -6.26 -2.76
C THR A 200 -19.59 -6.39 -3.88
N ASN A 201 -19.16 -6.77 -5.08
CA ASN A 201 -19.97 -6.80 -6.30
C ASN A 201 -20.73 -5.49 -6.56
N ASN A 202 -20.10 -4.34 -6.28
CA ASN A 202 -20.69 -3.02 -6.46
C ASN A 202 -20.54 -2.56 -7.92
N GLU A 203 -21.52 -2.87 -8.76
CA GLU A 203 -21.49 -2.55 -10.20
C GLU A 203 -21.40 -1.05 -10.49
N VAL A 204 -22.07 -0.20 -9.71
CA VAL A 204 -22.03 1.26 -9.89
C VAL A 204 -20.61 1.78 -9.64
N PHE A 205 -19.97 1.29 -8.58
CA PHE A 205 -18.62 1.69 -8.24
C PHE A 205 -17.58 1.17 -9.24
N LYS A 206 -17.68 -0.12 -9.63
CA LYS A 206 -16.85 -0.69 -10.71
C LYS A 206 -16.96 0.12 -12.00
N LYS A 207 -18.18 0.47 -12.41
CA LYS A 207 -18.42 1.29 -13.60
C LYS A 207 -17.74 2.65 -13.48
N SER A 208 -17.92 3.36 -12.35
CA SER A 208 -17.31 4.67 -12.14
C SER A 208 -15.78 4.62 -12.21
N ILE A 209 -15.14 3.65 -11.55
CA ILE A 209 -13.68 3.48 -11.61
C ILE A 209 -13.23 3.18 -13.04
N ARG A 210 -13.85 2.20 -13.69
CA ARG A 210 -13.47 1.78 -15.05
C ARG A 210 -13.60 2.92 -16.05
N GLU A 211 -14.74 3.60 -16.10
CA GLU A 211 -14.97 4.68 -17.08
C GLU A 211 -13.96 5.80 -16.91
N ASN A 212 -13.65 6.18 -15.67
CA ASN A 212 -12.69 7.24 -15.40
C ASN A 212 -11.24 6.80 -15.61
N ALA A 213 -10.85 5.60 -15.21
CA ALA A 213 -9.50 5.07 -15.51
C ALA A 213 -9.25 4.98 -17.02
N ILE A 214 -10.22 4.45 -17.78
CA ILE A 214 -10.14 4.40 -19.25
C ILE A 214 -10.05 5.81 -19.84
N ARG A 215 -10.90 6.75 -19.40
CA ARG A 215 -10.86 8.15 -19.86
C ARG A 215 -9.50 8.81 -19.59
N LEU A 216 -8.90 8.55 -18.44
CA LEU A 216 -7.68 9.19 -17.98
C LEU A 216 -6.42 8.63 -18.63
N PHE A 217 -6.37 7.31 -18.89
CA PHE A 217 -5.11 6.61 -19.17
C PHE A 217 -5.08 5.83 -20.50
N GLN A 218 -6.22 5.53 -21.14
CA GLN A 218 -6.23 4.65 -22.33
C GLN A 218 -5.38 5.16 -23.51
N ASN A 219 -5.16 6.47 -23.58
CA ASN A 219 -4.43 7.13 -24.66
C ASN A 219 -2.95 7.35 -24.32
N ASP A 220 -2.52 7.02 -23.10
CA ASP A 220 -1.13 7.22 -22.71
C ASP A 220 -0.22 6.22 -23.41
N THR A 221 0.97 6.69 -23.79
CA THR A 221 1.98 5.91 -24.50
C THR A 221 3.37 6.32 -24.02
N GLY A 222 4.32 5.37 -24.01
CA GLY A 222 5.73 5.67 -23.72
C GLY A 222 5.97 6.29 -22.35
N CYS A 223 5.47 5.67 -21.28
CA CYS A 223 5.70 6.14 -19.92
C CYS A 223 7.20 6.35 -19.66
N PRO A 224 7.62 7.49 -19.10
CA PRO A 224 9.02 7.84 -18.97
C PRO A 224 9.65 7.18 -17.73
N PHE A 225 10.02 5.90 -17.83
CA PHE A 225 10.74 5.17 -16.75
C PHE A 225 12.02 5.89 -16.29
N ASN A 226 12.63 6.70 -17.16
CA ASN A 226 13.83 7.48 -16.87
C ASN A 226 13.58 8.76 -16.04
N TRP A 227 12.32 9.14 -15.82
CA TRP A 227 11.97 10.23 -14.91
C TRP A 227 11.83 9.75 -13.46
N GLU A 228 11.75 8.44 -13.23
CA GLU A 228 11.77 7.90 -11.89
C GLU A 228 13.19 7.45 -11.49
N PRO A 229 13.61 7.65 -10.23
CA PRO A 229 12.83 8.25 -9.16
C PRO A 229 12.80 9.79 -9.22
N SER A 230 11.67 10.40 -8.83
CA SER A 230 11.68 11.72 -8.20
C SER A 230 12.20 11.59 -6.77
N GLY A 231 12.79 12.65 -6.20
CA GLY A 231 13.58 12.57 -4.96
C GLY A 231 12.83 12.09 -3.71
N THR A 232 11.50 12.02 -3.74
CA THR A 232 10.67 11.63 -2.59
C THR A 232 9.58 10.64 -2.96
N ASP A 233 9.63 10.01 -4.14
CA ASP A 233 8.62 9.03 -4.56
C ASP A 233 8.59 7.84 -3.59
N PHE A 234 7.39 7.39 -3.23
CA PHE A 234 7.14 6.05 -2.63
C PHE A 234 6.24 5.16 -3.48
N LEU A 235 5.66 5.70 -4.56
CA LEU A 235 4.91 4.95 -5.56
C LEU A 235 5.60 5.13 -6.91
N SER A 236 5.56 4.12 -7.78
CA SER A 236 6.05 4.26 -9.16
C SER A 236 4.95 4.84 -10.06
N PRO A 237 5.08 6.11 -10.53
CA PRO A 237 4.13 6.71 -11.48
C PRO A 237 3.67 5.79 -12.60
N CYS A 238 4.62 5.16 -13.31
CA CYS A 238 4.31 4.33 -14.47
C CYS A 238 3.63 3.03 -14.07
N LEU A 239 4.12 2.38 -13.02
CA LEU A 239 3.61 1.06 -12.66
C LEU A 239 2.26 1.13 -11.93
N GLU A 240 1.96 2.21 -11.21
CA GLU A 240 0.63 2.42 -10.63
C GLU A 240 -0.44 2.69 -11.70
N GLU A 241 -0.09 3.39 -12.78
CA GLU A 241 -0.98 3.55 -13.94
C GLU A 241 -1.22 2.20 -14.63
N MET A 242 -0.16 1.42 -14.87
CA MET A 242 -0.27 0.06 -15.39
C MET A 242 -1.18 -0.81 -14.51
N ALA A 243 -1.06 -0.72 -13.19
CA ALA A 243 -1.77 -1.56 -12.24
C ALA A 243 -3.28 -1.34 -12.25
N ILE A 244 -3.75 -0.10 -12.41
CA ILE A 244 -5.17 0.17 -12.57
C ILE A 244 -5.66 -0.25 -13.96
N MET A 245 -4.87 -0.02 -15.01
CA MET A 245 -5.26 -0.37 -16.38
C MET A 245 -5.39 -1.88 -16.56
N GLN A 246 -4.50 -2.66 -15.95
CA GLN A 246 -4.56 -4.12 -15.91
C GLN A 246 -5.84 -4.65 -15.27
N ARG A 247 -6.37 -3.94 -14.27
CA ARG A 247 -7.60 -4.31 -13.56
C ARG A 247 -8.87 -4.04 -14.36
N VAL A 248 -8.91 -2.93 -15.09
CA VAL A 248 -10.15 -2.43 -15.72
C VAL A 248 -10.31 -2.79 -17.20
N MET A 249 -9.21 -3.11 -17.88
CA MET A 249 -9.21 -3.48 -19.30
C MET A 249 -9.36 -5.00 -19.49
N PRO A 250 -10.03 -5.44 -20.57
CA PRO A 250 -9.91 -6.82 -21.04
C PRO A 250 -8.45 -7.17 -21.38
N GLU A 251 -8.03 -8.41 -21.12
CA GLU A 251 -6.64 -8.87 -21.29
C GLU A 251 -6.02 -8.48 -22.65
N LYS A 252 -6.73 -8.73 -23.75
CA LYS A 252 -6.23 -8.43 -25.11
C LYS A 252 -5.95 -6.95 -25.30
N ASP A 253 -6.85 -6.10 -24.80
CA ASP A 253 -6.75 -4.66 -24.93
C ASP A 253 -5.65 -4.11 -24.02
N PHE A 254 -5.54 -4.65 -22.80
CA PHE A 254 -4.48 -4.32 -21.86
C PHE A 254 -3.09 -4.63 -22.43
N LEU A 255 -2.86 -5.83 -22.96
CA LEU A 255 -1.54 -6.19 -23.51
C LEU A 255 -1.17 -5.32 -24.72
N ALA A 256 -2.14 -4.97 -25.56
CA ALA A 256 -1.93 -4.06 -26.69
C ALA A 256 -1.63 -2.62 -26.24
N TRP A 257 -2.34 -2.13 -25.21
CA TRP A 257 -2.08 -0.84 -24.58
C TRP A 257 -0.70 -0.82 -23.92
N LEU A 258 -0.37 -1.84 -23.12
CA LEU A 258 0.89 -1.97 -22.39
C LEU A 258 2.10 -1.98 -23.34
N HIS A 259 1.97 -2.61 -24.52
CA HIS A 259 3.03 -2.58 -25.54
C HIS A 259 3.33 -1.17 -26.07
N LYS A 260 2.34 -0.27 -26.07
CA LYS A 260 2.53 1.15 -26.43
C LYS A 260 2.97 1.98 -25.22
N PHE A 261 2.41 1.68 -24.05
CA PHE A 261 2.64 2.41 -22.81
C PHE A 261 4.02 2.15 -22.20
N ALA A 262 4.42 0.89 -22.05
CA ALA A 262 5.67 0.48 -21.42
C ALA A 262 6.40 -0.60 -22.26
N PRO A 263 6.79 -0.31 -23.51
CA PRO A 263 7.45 -1.28 -24.39
C PRO A 263 8.70 -1.91 -23.79
N GLN A 264 9.38 -1.22 -22.87
CA GLN A 264 10.58 -1.69 -22.19
C GLN A 264 10.33 -2.98 -21.42
N LEU A 265 9.15 -3.17 -20.83
CA LEU A 265 8.82 -4.37 -20.04
C LEU A 265 8.80 -5.66 -20.88
N PHE A 266 8.58 -5.55 -22.19
CA PHE A 266 8.61 -6.68 -23.13
C PHE A 266 10.03 -7.10 -23.54
N ASN A 267 11.03 -6.25 -23.26
CA ASN A 267 12.42 -6.60 -23.53
C ASN A 267 12.94 -7.54 -22.43
N LYS A 268 13.31 -8.77 -22.81
CA LYS A 268 13.89 -9.77 -21.88
C LYS A 268 15.21 -9.34 -21.23
N LYS A 269 15.86 -8.30 -21.77
CA LYS A 269 17.10 -7.71 -21.22
C LYS A 269 16.84 -6.39 -20.49
N PHE A 270 15.58 -6.03 -20.25
CA PHE A 270 15.26 -4.83 -19.49
C PHE A 270 15.80 -4.96 -18.07
N ASP A 271 16.50 -3.92 -17.63
CA ASP A 271 16.99 -3.76 -16.27
C ASP A 271 16.64 -2.36 -15.80
N TRP A 272 16.37 -2.23 -14.51
CA TRP A 272 16.03 -0.97 -13.85
C TRP A 272 16.65 -0.95 -12.47
N GLU A 273 17.43 0.09 -12.19
CA GLU A 273 18.13 0.19 -10.92
C GLU A 273 17.15 0.54 -9.79
N PRO A 274 17.29 -0.09 -8.60
CA PRO A 274 16.62 0.35 -7.40
C PRO A 274 16.88 1.83 -7.09
N ALA A 275 15.87 2.50 -6.57
CA ALA A 275 16.01 3.85 -6.06
C ALA A 275 16.95 3.83 -4.84
N LYS A 276 17.97 4.69 -4.87
CA LYS A 276 18.97 4.78 -3.80
C LYS A 276 18.51 5.77 -2.74
N VAL A 277 18.65 5.40 -1.48
CA VAL A 277 18.33 6.27 -0.35
C VAL A 277 19.63 6.77 0.27
N SER A 278 19.87 8.08 0.19
CA SER A 278 21.10 8.69 0.75
C SER A 278 21.05 8.87 2.26
N ASP A 279 19.87 9.17 2.81
CA ASP A 279 19.64 9.35 4.24
C ASP A 279 18.28 8.75 4.60
N ARG A 280 18.27 7.70 5.43
CA ARG A 280 17.05 7.03 5.88
C ARG A 280 16.43 7.69 7.13
N THR A 281 17.11 8.65 7.73
CA THR A 281 16.56 9.42 8.88
C THR A 281 15.72 10.61 8.42
N ASP A 282 15.85 11.03 7.15
CA ASP A 282 14.95 12.01 6.54
C ASP A 282 13.61 11.35 6.15
N GLY A 283 12.52 11.87 6.72
CA GLY A 283 11.16 11.33 6.51
C GLY A 283 10.65 11.37 5.07
N HIS A 284 11.27 12.15 4.18
CA HIS A 284 10.92 12.24 2.77
C HIS A 284 11.84 11.43 1.86
N LEU A 285 13.16 11.48 2.07
CA LEU A 285 14.10 10.72 1.24
C LEU A 285 13.87 9.22 1.38
N VAL A 286 13.41 8.79 2.56
CA VAL A 286 13.17 7.37 2.81
C VAL A 286 11.93 6.81 2.11
N HIS A 287 11.10 7.67 1.54
CA HIS A 287 10.04 7.26 0.63
C HIS A 287 10.56 6.37 -0.51
N LEU A 288 11.81 6.58 -0.94
CA LEU A 288 12.42 5.81 -2.03
C LEU A 288 12.55 4.31 -1.72
N ASP A 289 12.59 3.90 -0.45
CA ASP A 289 12.46 2.48 -0.10
C ASP A 289 11.03 1.97 -0.38
N GLY A 290 10.02 2.80 -0.12
CA GLY A 290 8.63 2.55 -0.52
C GLY A 290 8.47 2.42 -2.04
N LEU A 291 9.16 3.25 -2.82
CA LEU A 291 9.13 3.17 -4.29
C LEU A 291 9.65 1.82 -4.79
N ASN A 292 10.72 1.29 -4.19
CA ASN A 292 11.22 -0.03 -4.55
C ASN A 292 10.18 -1.13 -4.25
N PHE A 293 9.47 -1.06 -3.11
CA PHE A 293 8.36 -1.98 -2.85
C PHE A 293 7.21 -1.80 -3.84
N SER A 294 6.86 -0.56 -4.20
CA SER A 294 5.83 -0.26 -5.21
C SER A 294 6.17 -0.86 -6.57
N ARG A 295 7.42 -0.71 -7.01
CA ARG A 295 7.90 -1.33 -8.25
C ARG A 295 7.81 -2.84 -8.18
N ALA A 296 8.25 -3.43 -7.07
CA ALA A 296 8.22 -4.87 -6.88
C ALA A 296 6.79 -5.44 -6.93
N TRP A 297 5.84 -4.88 -6.17
CA TRP A 297 4.47 -5.42 -6.11
C TRP A 297 3.75 -5.32 -7.45
N ASN A 298 3.97 -4.23 -8.20
CA ASN A 298 3.33 -4.05 -9.49
C ASN A 298 3.89 -5.03 -10.53
N LEU A 299 5.21 -5.29 -10.48
CA LEU A 299 5.84 -6.31 -11.32
C LEU A 299 5.36 -7.72 -10.94
N TYR A 300 5.27 -8.06 -9.65
CA TYR A 300 4.72 -9.35 -9.22
C TYR A 300 3.28 -9.55 -9.69
N HIS A 301 2.44 -8.52 -9.57
CA HIS A 301 1.06 -8.56 -10.06
C HIS A 301 0.98 -8.78 -11.57
N LEU A 302 1.83 -8.08 -12.35
CA LEU A 302 1.92 -8.25 -13.80
C LEU A 302 2.35 -9.68 -14.18
N ILE A 303 3.41 -10.19 -13.53
CA ILE A 303 3.95 -11.54 -13.76
C ILE A 303 2.88 -12.60 -13.47
N ARG A 304 2.15 -12.47 -12.37
CA ARG A 304 1.11 -13.42 -11.97
C ARG A 304 0.01 -13.53 -13.03
N GLN A 305 -0.47 -12.41 -13.54
CA GLN A 305 -1.57 -12.42 -14.50
C GLN A 305 -1.11 -12.88 -15.91
N TYR A 306 0.13 -12.56 -16.29
CA TYR A 306 0.64 -12.87 -17.64
C TYR A 306 2.04 -13.52 -17.60
N PRO A 307 2.17 -14.73 -17.01
CA PRO A 307 3.47 -15.35 -16.77
C PRO A 307 4.21 -15.74 -18.05
N LYS A 308 3.47 -16.03 -19.13
CA LYS A 308 4.05 -16.35 -20.45
C LYS A 308 4.79 -15.16 -21.05
N GLN A 309 4.31 -13.94 -20.78
CA GLN A 309 4.82 -12.70 -21.33
C GLN A 309 5.93 -12.10 -20.45
N PHE A 310 5.80 -12.19 -19.11
CA PHE A 310 6.60 -11.36 -18.20
C PHE A 310 7.40 -12.11 -17.14
N SER A 311 7.43 -13.45 -17.13
CA SER A 311 8.22 -14.21 -16.13
C SER A 311 9.71 -13.82 -16.06
N HIS A 312 10.29 -13.27 -17.13
CA HIS A 312 11.66 -12.74 -17.12
C HIS A 312 11.86 -11.54 -16.17
N LEU A 313 10.79 -10.81 -15.83
CA LEU A 313 10.84 -9.68 -14.90
C LEU A 313 10.94 -10.10 -13.43
N LYS A 314 10.81 -11.39 -13.09
CA LYS A 314 10.86 -11.85 -11.70
C LYS A 314 12.15 -11.41 -10.99
N ALA A 315 13.29 -11.58 -11.66
CA ALA A 315 14.58 -11.18 -11.09
C ALA A 315 14.66 -9.66 -10.82
N LEU A 316 14.03 -8.85 -11.67
CA LEU A 316 13.94 -7.41 -11.49
C LEU A 316 13.03 -7.03 -10.32
N ALA A 317 11.87 -7.69 -10.19
CA ALA A 317 10.98 -7.50 -9.05
C ALA A 317 11.65 -7.88 -7.73
N ASP A 318 12.35 -9.03 -7.70
CA ASP A 318 13.15 -9.47 -6.56
C ASP A 318 14.29 -8.48 -6.24
N LYS A 319 14.97 -7.91 -7.26
CA LYS A 319 16.04 -6.89 -7.10
C LYS A 319 15.52 -5.67 -6.34
N HIS A 320 14.37 -5.11 -6.73
CA HIS A 320 13.76 -3.98 -6.03
C HIS A 320 13.32 -4.36 -4.61
N PHE A 321 12.63 -5.48 -4.46
CA PHE A 321 12.13 -5.94 -3.17
C PHE A 321 13.25 -6.15 -2.15
N GLN A 322 14.32 -6.86 -2.54
CA GLN A 322 15.43 -7.19 -1.66
C GLN A 322 16.31 -5.99 -1.31
N PHE A 323 16.34 -4.95 -2.16
CA PHE A 323 17.11 -3.74 -1.87
C PHE A 323 16.60 -3.02 -0.61
N SER A 324 15.28 -2.92 -0.45
CA SER A 324 14.65 -2.14 0.63
C SER A 324 14.22 -2.98 1.83
N LEU A 325 14.09 -4.31 1.69
CA LEU A 325 13.66 -5.20 2.78
C LEU A 325 14.53 -5.11 4.06
N PRO A 326 15.89 -5.08 4.00
CA PRO A 326 16.72 -4.97 5.20
C PRO A 326 16.42 -3.71 6.02
N SER A 327 16.09 -2.60 5.35
CA SER A 327 15.82 -1.30 6.00
C SER A 327 14.55 -1.29 6.85
N VAL A 328 13.64 -2.26 6.65
CA VAL A 328 12.40 -2.40 7.44
C VAL A 328 12.62 -3.27 8.68
N VAL A 329 13.56 -4.20 8.64
CA VAL A 329 13.75 -5.22 9.69
C VAL A 329 14.83 -4.87 10.72
N ASP A 330 15.62 -3.81 10.48
CA ASP A 330 16.77 -3.44 11.31
C ASP A 330 16.47 -2.37 12.40
N GLY A 331 15.25 -1.83 12.46
CA GLY A 331 14.67 -1.25 13.70
C GLY A 331 15.16 0.09 14.25
N ASN A 332 15.67 1.02 13.43
CA ASN A 332 16.04 2.38 13.84
C ASN A 332 15.30 3.41 12.97
N TYR A 333 14.11 3.95 13.33
CA TYR A 333 13.38 4.56 12.20
C TYR A 333 12.25 5.60 12.39
N GLU A 334 12.34 6.64 11.54
CA GLU A 334 11.29 7.63 11.23
C GLU A 334 10.21 7.10 10.25
N GLY A 335 10.50 6.10 9.40
CA GLY A 335 9.51 5.52 8.48
C GLY A 335 8.88 4.19 8.95
N GLU A 336 9.16 3.76 10.20
CA GLU A 336 8.76 2.44 10.74
C GLU A 336 7.23 2.29 10.74
N HIS A 337 6.52 3.42 10.89
CA HIS A 337 5.08 3.46 11.01
C HIS A 337 4.34 3.17 9.69
N TRP A 338 4.94 3.36 8.52
CA TRP A 338 4.27 3.18 7.23
C TRP A 338 5.01 2.22 6.26
N LEU A 339 6.35 2.20 6.25
CA LEU A 339 7.13 1.41 5.28
C LEU A 339 6.93 -0.11 5.45
N ALA A 340 6.70 -0.56 6.68
CA ALA A 340 6.34 -1.96 6.97
C ALA A 340 5.09 -2.41 6.21
N THR A 341 4.10 -1.53 6.07
CA THR A 341 2.89 -1.79 5.30
C THR A 341 3.20 -2.04 3.82
N PHE A 342 4.12 -1.26 3.25
CA PHE A 342 4.54 -1.40 1.85
C PHE A 342 5.28 -2.72 1.64
N ALA A 343 6.15 -3.10 2.57
CA ALA A 343 6.81 -4.40 2.55
C ALA A 343 5.78 -5.54 2.64
N LEU A 344 4.80 -5.46 3.54
CA LEU A 344 3.74 -6.47 3.68
C LEU A 344 2.88 -6.59 2.43
N HIS A 345 2.54 -5.48 1.78
CA HIS A 345 1.80 -5.51 0.51
C HIS A 345 2.65 -6.10 -0.63
N ALA A 346 3.95 -5.81 -0.67
CA ALA A 346 4.84 -6.46 -1.63
C ALA A 346 5.00 -7.96 -1.36
N PHE A 347 5.03 -8.40 -0.10
CA PHE A 347 4.96 -9.83 0.26
C PHE A 347 3.64 -10.47 -0.19
N GLU A 348 2.50 -9.80 0.04
CA GLU A 348 1.18 -10.25 -0.40
C GLU A 348 1.15 -10.48 -1.91
N GLU A 349 1.61 -9.52 -2.71
CA GLU A 349 1.62 -9.65 -4.18
C GLU A 349 2.62 -10.71 -4.67
N LYS A 350 3.75 -10.88 -3.98
CA LYS A 350 4.76 -11.89 -4.30
C LYS A 350 4.25 -13.32 -4.08
N GLU A 351 3.62 -13.58 -2.94
CA GLU A 351 3.18 -14.92 -2.56
C GLU A 351 1.96 -15.41 -3.34
N ASN A 352 1.06 -14.49 -3.70
CA ASN A 352 -0.05 -14.82 -4.59
C ASN A 352 0.43 -15.25 -6.01
N GLY A 353 1.73 -15.16 -6.31
CA GLY A 353 2.34 -15.40 -7.62
C GLY A 353 3.01 -16.76 -7.83
N PHE A 354 2.94 -17.72 -6.90
CA PHE A 354 3.54 -19.06 -7.05
C PHE A 354 2.66 -20.20 -6.56
#